data_AF-A0AA97HUT6-F1
#
_entry.id   AF-A0AA97HUT6-F1
#
_cell.length_a   1.000
_cell.length_b   1.000
_cell.length_c   1.000
_cell.angle_alpha   90.00
_cell.angle_beta   90.00
_cell.angle_gamma   90.00
#
_symmetry.space_group_name_H-M   'P 1'
#
loop_
_entity.id
_entity.type
_entity.pdbx_description
1 polymer ?
#
loop_
_entity_poly.entity_id
_entity_poly.type
_entity_poly.pdbx_seq_one_letter_code
_entity_poly.pdbx_strand_id
1 'polypeptide(L)' 'MSLYDQINEEVILMEAGEQKWIGLDLPLESMMAVELMLQDLQEEHLIKIRRRNHEKHTGLKQVDRILIEKL' A
#
# COMPACT_ATOMS: atom_id res chain seq x y z
N MET A 1 12.19 10.94 -8.28
CA MET A 1 10.87 10.94 -7.63
C MET A 1 10.95 10.10 -6.38
N SER A 2 10.29 10.52 -5.30
CA SER A 2 10.26 9.72 -4.07
C SER A 2 9.52 8.40 -4.32
N LEU A 3 9.78 7.38 -3.50
CA LEU A 3 9.04 6.13 -3.54
C LEU A 3 7.53 6.38 -3.36
N TYR A 4 7.16 7.29 -2.47
CA TYR A 4 5.76 7.63 -2.19
C TYR A 4 5.09 8.29 -3.40
N ASP A 5 5.79 9.19 -4.09
CA ASP A 5 5.27 9.84 -5.30
C ASP A 5 4.98 8.79 -6.38
N GLN A 6 5.86 7.81 -6.54
CA GLN A 6 5.68 6.73 -7.51
C GLN A 6 4.46 5.85 -7.16
N ILE A 7 4.31 5.44 -5.89
CA ILE A 7 3.15 4.66 -5.46
C ILE A 7 1.87 5.48 -5.66
N ASN A 8 1.89 6.77 -5.31
CA ASN A 8 0.73 7.62 -5.46
C ASN A 8 0.33 7.81 -6.93
N GLU A 9 1.29 8.06 -7.82
CA GLU A 9 1.03 8.14 -9.26
C GLU A 9 0.45 6.83 -9.80
N GLU A 10 1.01 5.69 -9.40
CA GLU A 10 0.47 4.40 -9.80
C GLU A 10 -0.98 4.21 -9.34
N VAL A 11 -1.31 4.59 -8.10
CA VAL A 11 -2.68 4.51 -7.58
C VAL A 11 -3.65 5.43 -8.33
N ILE A 12 -3.18 6.61 -8.74
CA ILE A 12 -3.99 7.55 -9.53
C ILE A 12 -4.25 6.98 -10.94
N LEU A 13 -3.28 6.26 -11.51
CA LEU A 13 -3.36 5.67 -12.85
C LEU A 13 -4.13 4.35 -12.92
N MET A 14 -4.49 3.74 -11.78
CA MET A 14 -5.30 2.52 -11.74
C MET A 14 -6.72 2.76 -12.30
N GLU A 15 -7.27 1.75 -12.94
CA GLU A 15 -8.68 1.76 -13.35
C GLU A 15 -9.60 1.50 -12.15
N ALA A 16 -10.81 2.07 -12.16
CA ALA A 16 -11.79 1.83 -11.10
C ALA A 16 -12.13 0.34 -10.96
N GLY A 17 -12.04 -0.19 -9.74
CA GLY A 17 -12.20 -1.62 -9.43
C GLY A 17 -10.94 -2.46 -9.64
N GLU A 18 -9.85 -1.90 -10.18
CA GLU A 18 -8.56 -2.59 -10.27
C GLU A 18 -7.99 -2.84 -8.87
N GLN A 19 -7.34 -3.99 -8.70
CA GLN A 19 -6.69 -4.38 -7.45
C GLN A 19 -5.19 -4.53 -7.62
N LYS A 20 -4.43 -3.96 -6.69
CA LYS A 20 -2.96 -3.99 -6.73
C LYS A 20 -2.34 -4.26 -5.36
N TRP A 21 -1.30 -5.09 -5.35
CA TRP A 21 -0.46 -5.28 -4.17
C TRP A 21 0.63 -4.21 -4.11
N ILE A 22 0.71 -3.51 -2.99
CA ILE A 22 1.75 -2.52 -2.67
C ILE A 22 2.69 -3.13 -1.62
N GLY A 23 4.00 -2.98 -1.79
CA GLY A 23 5.01 -3.43 -0.82
C GLY A 23 5.81 -4.68 -1.20
N LEU A 24 5.54 -5.32 -2.34
CA LEU A 24 6.22 -6.56 -2.73
C LEU A 24 7.75 -6.42 -2.83
N ASP A 25 8.23 -5.27 -3.29
CA ASP A 25 9.65 -4.99 -3.51
C ASP A 25 10.18 -3.90 -2.55
N LEU A 26 9.45 -3.62 -1.46
CA LEU A 26 9.81 -2.58 -0.50
C LEU A 26 10.45 -3.15 0.77
N PRO A 27 11.46 -2.48 1.34
CA PRO A 27 11.95 -2.81 2.66
C PRO A 27 10.83 -2.69 3.71
N LEU A 28 10.76 -3.62 4.67
CA LEU A 28 9.76 -3.60 5.76
C LEU A 28 9.73 -2.28 6.54
N GLU A 29 10.89 -1.68 6.76
CA GLU A 29 11.02 -0.38 7.44
C GLU A 29 10.29 0.76 6.70
N SER A 30 10.17 0.65 5.37
CA SER A 30 9.45 1.62 4.54
C SER A 30 7.94 1.37 4.55
N MET A 31 7.49 0.16 4.90
CA MET A 31 6.08 -0.22 4.83
C MET A 31 5.21 0.55 5.82
N MET A 32 5.74 0.98 6.96
CA MET A 32 4.98 1.78 7.92
C MET A 32 4.52 3.11 7.32
N ALA A 33 5.41 3.81 6.63
CA ALA A 33 5.08 5.08 6.00
C ALA A 33 4.16 4.90 4.78
N VAL A 34 4.36 3.82 4.02
CA VAL A 34 3.46 3.45 2.90
C VAL A 34 2.06 3.11 3.43
N GLU A 35 1.95 2.40 4.55
CA GLU A 35 0.66 2.11 5.16
C GLU A 35 -0.08 3.39 5.56
N LEU A 36 0.60 4.35 6.18
CA LEU A 36 0.00 5.64 6.54
C LEU A 36 -0.52 6.38 5.31
N MET A 37 0.29 6.47 4.24
CA MET A 37 -0.13 7.09 2.99
C MET A 37 -1.37 6.40 2.38
N LEU A 38 -1.40 5.06 2.36
CA LEU A 38 -2.56 4.33 1.85
C LEU A 38 -3.80 4.48 2.73
N GLN A 39 -3.64 4.73 4.03
CA GLN A 39 -4.74 5.07 4.93
C GLN A 39 -5.31 6.44 4.57
N ASP A 40 -4.47 7.45 4.34
CA ASP A 40 -4.90 8.79 3.91
C ASP A 40 -5.70 8.71 2.59
N LEU A 41 -5.20 7.98 1.59
CA LEU A 41 -5.91 7.81 0.30
C LEU A 41 -7.25 7.06 0.45
N GLN A 42 -7.37 6.18 1.44
CA GLN A 42 -8.63 5.52 1.74
C GLN A 42 -9.62 6.47 2.43
N GLU A 43 -9.15 7.34 3.33
CA GLU A 43 -9.95 8.39 3.96
C GLU A 43 -10.47 9.41 2.93
N GLU A 44 -9.66 9.72 1.91
CA GLU A 44 -10.05 10.54 0.76
C GLU A 44 -10.98 9.81 -0.23
N HIS A 45 -11.38 8.57 0.06
CA HIS A 45 -12.21 7.74 -0.80
C HIS A 45 -11.65 7.48 -2.21
N LEU A 46 -10.32 7.53 -2.37
CA LEU A 46 -9.66 7.23 -3.65
C LEU A 46 -9.44 5.74 -3.86
N ILE A 47 -9.32 4.98 -2.77
CA ILE A 47 -9.09 3.52 -2.75
C ILE A 47 -9.82 2.84 -1.58
N LYS A 48 -9.89 1.51 -1.61
CA LYS A 48 -10.20 0.65 -0.46
C LYS A 48 -9.02 -0.25 -0.13
N ILE A 49 -8.65 -0.35 1.14
CA ILE A 49 -7.70 -1.36 1.60
C ILE A 49 -8.46 -2.68 1.79
N ARG A 50 -8.07 -3.71 1.04
CA ARG A 50 -8.72 -5.03 1.06
C ARG A 50 -8.03 -6.02 1.98
N ARG A 51 -6.69 -6.02 2.01
CA ARG A 51 -5.92 -6.99 2.80
C ARG A 51 -4.58 -6.41 3.23
N ARG A 52 -4.16 -6.72 4.45
CA ARG A 52 -2.81 -6.45 4.96
C ARG A 52 -2.16 -7.77 5.30
N ASN A 53 -1.03 -8.06 4.66
CA ASN A 53 -0.20 -9.20 5.03
C ASN A 53 0.89 -8.72 6.00
N HIS A 54 1.43 -9.65 6.76
CA HIS A 54 2.49 -9.37 7.73
C HIS A 54 3.66 -10.32 7.49
N GLU A 55 4.88 -9.82 7.65
CA GLU A 55 6.10 -10.63 7.69
C GLU A 55 6.01 -11.62 8.86
N LYS A 56 6.41 -12.87 8.62
CA LYS A 56 6.38 -13.94 9.65
C LYS A 56 7.78 -14.42 10.07
N HIS A 57 8.84 -14.02 9.37
CA HIS A 57 10.16 -14.66 9.49
C HIS A 57 11.03 -14.12 10.64
N THR A 58 10.87 -12.86 11.04
CA THR A 58 11.77 -12.21 12.01
C THR A 58 11.19 -12.10 13.43
N GLY A 59 9.99 -12.66 13.68
CA GLY A 59 9.29 -12.54 14.96
C GLY A 59 8.61 -11.18 15.18
N LEU A 60 8.84 -10.20 14.31
CA LEU A 60 8.15 -8.91 14.28
C LEU A 60 6.93 -9.00 13.36
N LYS A 61 5.73 -8.70 13.88
CA LYS A 61 4.51 -8.58 13.07
C LYS A 61 4.47 -7.20 12.42
N GLN A 62 5.26 -7.00 11.37
CA GLN A 62 5.19 -5.79 10.54
C GLN A 62 4.45 -6.10 9.24
N VAL A 63 3.73 -5.11 8.72
CA VAL A 63 3.03 -5.24 7.43
C VAL A 63 4.06 -5.33 6.32
N ASP A 64 4.03 -6.40 5.53
CA ASP A 64 4.95 -6.61 4.39
C ASP A 64 4.36 -6.10 3.08
N ARG A 65 3.04 -6.20 2.91
CA ARG A 65 2.32 -5.76 1.71
C ARG A 65 0.84 -5.56 1.96
N ILE A 66 0.25 -4.66 1.18
CA ILE A 66 -1.14 -4.24 1.29
C ILE A 66 -1.82 -4.39 -0.08
N LEU A 67 -2.96 -5.06 -0.13
CA LEU A 67 -3.82 -5.11 -1.30
C LEU A 67 -4.80 -3.95 -1.23
N ILE A 68 -4.79 -3.13 -2.28
CA ILE A 68 -5.71 -2.01 -2.45
C ILE A 68 -6.61 -2.24 -3.67
N GLU A 69 -7.76 -1.59 -3.68
CA GLU A 69 -8.69 -1.53 -4.79
C GLU A 69 -9.02 -0.08 -5.12
N LYS A 70 -8.97 0.30 -6.39
CA LYS A 70 -9.33 1.66 -6.82
C LYS A 70 -10.85 1.86 -6.75
N LEU A 71 -11.27 3.01 -6.22
CA LEU A 71 -12.67 3.43 -6.18
C LEU A 71 -13.06 4.26 -7.41
#